data_AF-A0A976DAA3-F1
#
_entry.id   AF-A0A976DAA3-F1
#
_cell.length_a   1.000
_cell.length_b   1.000
_cell.length_c   1.000
_cell.angle_alpha   90.00
_cell.angle_beta   90.00
_cell.angle_gamma   90.00
#
_symmetry.space_group_name_H-M   'P 1'
#
loop_
_entity.id
_entity.type
_entity.pdbx_description
1 polymer ?
#
loop_
_entity_poly.entity_id
_entity_poly.type
_entity_poly.pdbx_seq_one_letter_code
_entity_poly.pdbx_strand_id
1 'polypeptide(L)'
;MLTRRHFLFTSFGAIAAACQRPAQKNDKILRFAVASDGHYGQPKTEYVAYFDDIIKNLQRERQERGLDFVVFNGDLFHDNVQFLPVVKQQFERLSFPYYVTRGNHDHATPTQWRETWGYELNHVVKMGQNGHLSYCFQSS
;
A
#
# COMPACT_ATOMS: atom_id res chain seq x y z
N MET A 1 78.11 -17.08 19.30
CA MET A 1 77.62 -18.48 19.28
C MET A 1 76.44 -18.56 18.31
N LEU A 2 76.46 -19.58 17.45
CA LEU A 2 75.43 -20.09 16.53
C LEU A 2 74.92 -19.25 15.33
N THR A 3 75.49 -19.65 14.19
CA THR A 3 75.00 -19.69 12.80
C THR A 3 73.60 -20.30 12.61
N ARG A 4 72.86 -19.87 11.57
CA ARG A 4 72.48 -20.70 10.39
C ARG A 4 71.51 -19.97 9.45
N ARG A 5 71.81 -20.07 8.16
CA ARG A 5 70.96 -19.82 6.99
C ARG A 5 69.64 -20.62 7.08
N HIS A 6 68.56 -20.12 6.48
CA HIS A 6 67.64 -20.78 5.51
C HIS A 6 66.37 -19.90 5.37
N PHE A 7 66.18 -19.21 4.23
CA PHE A 7 65.42 -19.69 3.05
C PHE A 7 63.91 -19.82 3.32
N LEU A 8 63.09 -18.94 2.75
CA LEU A 8 62.07 -19.31 1.75
C LEU A 8 61.25 -18.08 1.31
N PHE A 9 61.36 -17.79 0.02
CA PHE A 9 60.29 -17.18 -0.76
C PHE A 9 59.05 -18.06 -0.63
N THR A 10 57.93 -17.48 -0.21
CA THR A 10 56.62 -18.06 -0.50
C THR A 10 55.64 -16.93 -0.73
N SER A 11 55.51 -16.56 -2.00
CA SER A 11 54.32 -15.97 -2.57
C SER A 11 53.09 -16.78 -2.15
N PHE A 12 52.22 -16.18 -1.35
CA PHE A 12 50.82 -16.59 -1.27
C PHE A 12 49.98 -15.45 -1.81
N GLY A 13 49.40 -15.67 -2.98
CA GLY A 13 48.50 -14.74 -3.63
C GLY A 13 47.39 -14.35 -2.67
N ALA A 14 47.21 -13.03 -2.49
CA ALA A 14 45.95 -12.50 -2.01
C ALA A 14 44.91 -12.73 -3.11
N ILE A 15 44.37 -13.96 -3.17
CA ILE A 15 43.06 -14.16 -3.78
C ILE A 15 42.13 -13.40 -2.84
N ALA A 16 41.80 -12.17 -3.22
CA ALA A 16 40.66 -11.48 -2.67
C ALA A 16 39.46 -12.38 -2.96
N ALA A 17 39.10 -13.21 -1.98
CA ALA A 17 37.81 -13.85 -1.94
C ALA A 17 36.80 -12.72 -1.77
N ALA A 18 36.47 -12.06 -2.88
CA ALA A 18 35.16 -11.49 -3.08
C ALA A 18 34.18 -12.66 -3.12
N CYS A 19 33.98 -13.31 -1.97
CA CYS A 19 32.72 -13.92 -1.66
C CYS A 19 31.73 -12.76 -1.71
N GLN A 20 31.17 -12.54 -2.90
CA GLN A 20 29.90 -11.85 -3.03
C GLN A 20 29.00 -12.56 -2.04
N ARG A 21 28.70 -11.91 -0.91
CA ARG A 21 27.67 -12.38 0.00
C ARG A 21 26.46 -12.64 -0.90
N PRO A 22 25.89 -13.86 -0.90
CA PRO A 22 24.70 -14.11 -1.71
C PRO A 22 23.72 -12.99 -1.39
N ALA A 23 23.20 -12.34 -2.44
CA ALA A 23 22.30 -11.20 -2.28
C ALA A 23 21.25 -11.58 -1.24
N GLN A 24 21.23 -10.86 -0.11
CA GLN A 24 20.34 -11.14 0.99
C GLN A 24 18.93 -11.18 0.40
N LYS A 25 18.30 -12.37 0.45
CA LYS A 25 16.96 -12.57 -0.08
C LYS A 25 16.06 -11.59 0.67
N ASN A 26 15.55 -10.60 -0.05
CA ASN A 26 14.77 -9.53 0.54
C ASN A 26 13.36 -10.11 0.73
N ASP A 27 13.13 -10.80 1.85
CA ASP A 27 11.86 -11.45 2.19
C ASP A 27 10.76 -10.43 2.55
N LYS A 28 10.78 -9.25 1.93
CA LYS A 28 9.73 -8.24 2.10
C LYS A 28 8.46 -8.74 1.41
N ILE A 29 7.55 -9.26 2.21
CA ILE A 29 6.20 -9.64 1.80
C ILE A 29 5.36 -8.37 1.75
N LEU A 30 4.84 -8.04 0.56
CA LEU A 30 3.85 -6.99 0.40
C LEU A 30 2.49 -7.50 0.90
N ARG A 31 1.85 -6.76 1.81
CA ARG A 31 0.55 -7.08 2.39
C ARG A 31 -0.42 -5.94 2.14
N PHE A 32 -1.56 -6.24 1.54
CA PHE A 32 -2.60 -5.26 1.32
C PHE A 32 -3.97 -5.87 1.56
N ALA A 33 -4.94 -5.01 1.83
CA ALA A 33 -6.33 -5.38 1.96
C ALA A 33 -7.15 -4.65 0.90
N VAL A 34 -8.24 -5.28 0.48
CA VAL A 34 -9.23 -4.67 -0.40
C VAL A 34 -10.57 -4.71 0.32
N ALA A 35 -11.23 -3.57 0.38
CA ALA A 35 -12.59 -3.40 0.88
C ALA A 35 -13.42 -2.68 -0.18
N SER A 36 -14.74 -2.78 -0.13
CA SER A 36 -15.68 -2.20 -1.09
C SER A 36 -17.04 -2.01 -0.40
N ASP A 37 -18.00 -1.38 -1.06
CA ASP A 37 -19.42 -1.35 -0.65
C ASP A 37 -19.62 -0.74 0.75
N GLY A 38 -18.89 0.34 1.04
CA GLY A 38 -19.00 1.05 2.31
C GLY A 38 -20.35 1.77 2.46
N HIS A 39 -20.89 2.32 1.36
CA HIS A 39 -22.17 3.02 1.30
C HIS A 39 -22.40 4.02 2.46
N TYR A 40 -21.38 4.85 2.77
CA TYR A 40 -21.54 5.91 3.75
C TYR A 40 -22.74 6.82 3.42
N GLY A 41 -23.62 7.03 4.39
CA GLY A 41 -24.84 7.82 4.22
C GLY A 41 -26.07 7.02 3.75
N GLN A 42 -25.98 5.70 3.61
CA GLN A 42 -27.13 4.87 3.22
C GLN A 42 -28.26 4.96 4.27
N PRO A 43 -29.52 5.21 3.85
CA PRO A 43 -30.64 5.27 4.79
C PRO A 43 -30.89 3.95 5.51
N LYS A 44 -31.30 4.03 6.78
CA LYS A 44 -31.67 2.87 7.61
C LYS A 44 -30.53 1.86 7.86
N THR A 45 -29.28 2.33 7.82
CA THR A 45 -28.11 1.55 8.20
C THR A 45 -27.31 2.26 9.29
N GLU A 46 -26.43 1.53 9.95
CA GLU A 46 -25.49 2.10 10.92
C GLU A 46 -24.15 2.45 10.25
N TYR A 47 -24.20 3.08 9.07
CA TYR A 47 -23.02 3.30 8.21
C TYR A 47 -21.84 3.96 8.94
N VAL A 48 -22.09 4.84 9.92
CA VAL A 48 -21.02 5.45 10.73
C VAL A 48 -20.28 4.39 11.54
N ALA A 49 -21.02 3.51 12.23
CA ALA A 49 -20.43 2.43 13.03
C ALA A 49 -19.70 1.41 12.15
N TYR A 50 -20.23 1.11 10.95
CA TYR A 50 -19.56 0.21 10.01
C TYR A 50 -18.20 0.78 9.54
N PHE A 51 -18.15 2.09 9.28
CA PHE A 51 -16.89 2.77 8.99
C PHE A 51 -15.93 2.80 10.18
N ASP A 52 -16.44 3.02 11.40
CA ASP A 52 -15.61 2.95 12.60
C ASP A 52 -14.97 1.55 12.77
N ASP A 53 -15.76 0.51 12.57
CA ASP A 53 -15.33 -0.87 12.73
C ASP A 53 -14.31 -1.29 11.66
N ILE A 54 -14.52 -0.94 10.38
CA ILE A 54 -13.55 -1.29 9.33
C ILE A 54 -12.22 -0.55 9.53
N ILE A 55 -12.25 0.72 9.92
CA ILE A 55 -11.02 1.49 10.22
C ILE A 55 -10.26 0.85 11.39
N LYS A 56 -10.96 0.53 12.48
CA LYS A 56 -10.37 -0.11 13.66
C LYS A 56 -9.77 -1.48 13.31
N ASN A 57 -10.47 -2.27 12.52
CA ASN A 57 -10.00 -3.58 12.10
C ASN A 57 -8.75 -3.46 11.21
N LEU A 58 -8.75 -2.57 10.22
CA LEU A 58 -7.60 -2.35 9.33
C LEU A 58 -6.36 -1.82 10.08
N GLN A 59 -6.56 -0.95 11.09
CA GLN A 59 -5.48 -0.52 11.97
C GLN A 59 -4.91 -1.69 12.78
N ARG A 60 -5.76 -2.56 13.33
CA ARG A 60 -5.32 -3.77 14.03
C ARG A 60 -4.55 -4.71 13.10
N GLU A 61 -5.06 -4.94 11.89
CA GLU A 61 -4.39 -5.73 10.85
C GLU A 61 -2.99 -5.20 10.53
N ARG A 62 -2.86 -3.88 10.44
CA ARG A 62 -1.56 -3.23 10.27
C ARG A 62 -0.64 -3.51 11.45
N GLN A 63 -1.11 -3.31 12.67
CA GLN A 63 -0.31 -3.47 13.89
C GLN A 63 0.15 -4.91 14.11
N GLU A 64 -0.73 -5.88 13.90
CA GLU A 64 -0.46 -7.30 14.19
C GLU A 64 0.26 -8.01 13.06
N ARG A 65 -0.06 -7.67 11.80
CA ARG A 65 0.39 -8.43 10.62
C ARG A 65 1.18 -7.63 9.61
N GLY A 66 1.35 -6.32 9.81
CA GLY A 66 2.16 -5.47 8.94
C GLY A 66 1.50 -5.17 7.60
N LEU A 67 0.21 -4.83 7.60
CA LEU A 67 -0.50 -4.35 6.41
C LEU A 67 0.15 -3.07 5.85
N ASP A 68 0.59 -3.10 4.58
CA ASP A 68 1.30 -1.99 3.93
C ASP A 68 0.34 -0.89 3.46
N PHE A 69 -0.78 -1.28 2.85
CA PHE A 69 -1.82 -0.36 2.36
C PHE A 69 -3.20 -1.01 2.22
N VAL A 70 -4.22 -0.18 2.01
CA VAL A 70 -5.61 -0.61 1.74
C VAL A 70 -6.09 -0.06 0.39
N VAL A 71 -6.96 -0.81 -0.26
CA VAL A 71 -7.71 -0.36 -1.43
C VAL A 71 -9.19 -0.36 -1.09
N PHE A 72 -9.87 0.78 -1.19
CA PHE A 72 -11.33 0.85 -1.14
C PHE A 72 -11.89 0.90 -2.57
N ASN A 73 -12.43 -0.23 -3.04
CA ASN A 73 -12.75 -0.48 -4.42
C ASN A 73 -14.19 -0.09 -4.78
N GLY A 74 -14.54 1.18 -4.60
CA GLY A 74 -15.85 1.71 -4.98
C GLY A 74 -16.92 1.60 -3.92
N ASP A 75 -18.05 2.25 -4.22
CA ASP A 75 -19.22 2.39 -3.37
C ASP A 75 -18.85 2.87 -1.98
N LEU A 76 -18.04 3.93 -1.96
CA LEU A 76 -17.50 4.58 -0.78
C LEU A 76 -18.63 5.30 -0.02
N PHE A 77 -19.55 5.92 -0.75
CA PHE A 77 -20.74 6.56 -0.20
C PHE A 77 -21.99 6.30 -1.05
N HIS A 78 -23.16 6.62 -0.50
CA HIS A 78 -24.44 6.29 -1.10
C HIS A 78 -25.13 7.52 -1.71
N ASP A 79 -25.06 7.64 -3.03
CA ASP A 79 -25.86 8.49 -3.91
C ASP A 79 -25.82 10.01 -3.67
N ASN A 80 -25.06 10.49 -2.68
CA ASN A 80 -24.93 11.90 -2.34
C ASN A 80 -23.46 12.33 -2.29
N VAL A 81 -23.02 13.04 -3.33
CA VAL A 81 -21.65 13.53 -3.52
C VAL A 81 -21.14 14.43 -2.38
N GLN A 82 -22.03 14.99 -1.55
CA GLN A 82 -21.62 15.73 -0.34
C GLN A 82 -20.89 14.84 0.68
N PHE A 83 -21.04 13.51 0.60
CA PHE A 83 -20.30 12.57 1.43
C PHE A 83 -18.88 12.27 0.94
N LEU A 84 -18.50 12.66 -0.29
CA LEU A 84 -17.15 12.47 -0.80
C LEU A 84 -16.06 13.05 0.13
N PRO A 85 -16.12 14.32 0.59
CA PRO A 85 -15.15 14.85 1.55
C PRO A 85 -15.27 14.19 2.94
N VAL A 86 -16.46 13.75 3.34
CA VAL A 86 -16.67 13.07 4.64
C VAL A 86 -15.99 11.72 4.66
N VAL A 87 -16.15 10.92 3.59
CA VAL A 87 -15.50 9.61 3.47
C VAL A 87 -13.99 9.75 3.41
N LYS A 88 -13.46 10.76 2.71
CA LYS A 88 -12.03 11.08 2.77
C LYS A 88 -11.55 11.28 4.20
N GLN A 89 -12.26 12.08 4.99
CA GLN A 89 -11.94 12.28 6.41
C GLN A 89 -11.99 10.97 7.21
N GLN A 90 -12.95 10.08 6.92
CA GLN A 90 -13.01 8.77 7.57
C GLN A 90 -11.78 7.91 7.23
N PHE A 91 -11.38 7.84 5.97
CA PHE A 91 -10.21 7.05 5.55
C PHE A 91 -8.89 7.64 6.02
N GLU A 92 -8.78 8.96 6.16
CA GLU A 92 -7.60 9.62 6.76
C GLU A 92 -7.31 9.15 8.19
N ARG A 93 -8.32 8.66 8.92
CA ARG A 93 -8.14 8.05 10.24
C ARG A 93 -7.29 6.78 10.20
N LEU A 94 -7.17 6.09 9.05
CA LEU A 94 -6.30 4.90 8.93
C LEU A 94 -4.86 5.22 9.35
N SER A 95 -4.36 6.43 9.06
CA SER A 95 -2.98 6.86 9.32
C SER A 95 -1.88 6.08 8.57
N PHE A 96 -2.25 5.31 7.54
CA PHE A 96 -1.31 4.64 6.64
C PHE A 96 -1.85 4.63 5.21
N PRO A 97 -1.03 4.29 4.20
CA PRO A 97 -1.40 4.46 2.80
C PRO A 97 -2.70 3.72 2.44
N TYR A 98 -3.55 4.40 1.67
CA TYR A 98 -4.73 3.80 1.07
C TYR A 98 -4.98 4.40 -0.32
N TYR A 99 -5.70 3.66 -1.15
CA TYR A 99 -6.12 4.06 -2.48
C TYR A 99 -7.60 3.78 -2.64
N VAL A 100 -8.27 4.54 -3.51
CA VAL A 100 -9.70 4.40 -3.71
C VAL A 100 -10.03 4.33 -5.19
N THR A 101 -11.07 3.59 -5.53
CA THR A 101 -11.72 3.65 -6.84
C THR A 101 -13.16 4.10 -6.66
N ARG A 102 -13.75 4.61 -7.73
CA ARG A 102 -15.15 5.04 -7.75
C ARG A 102 -16.04 3.82 -8.00
N GLY A 103 -17.15 3.68 -7.30
CA GLY A 103 -18.23 2.74 -7.61
C GLY A 103 -19.42 3.41 -8.27
N ASN A 104 -20.50 2.64 -8.50
CA ASN A 104 -21.70 3.15 -9.14
C ASN A 104 -22.55 4.03 -8.22
N HIS A 105 -22.38 3.93 -6.89
CA HIS A 105 -23.11 4.77 -5.93
C HIS A 105 -22.40 6.08 -5.55
N ASP A 106 -21.15 6.27 -5.97
CA ASP A 106 -20.40 7.46 -5.58
C ASP A 106 -20.78 8.71 -6.41
N HIS A 107 -21.15 8.58 -7.69
CA HIS A 107 -21.54 9.70 -8.58
C HIS A 107 -20.60 10.93 -8.60
N ALA A 108 -19.37 10.82 -8.10
CA ALA A 108 -18.40 11.91 -8.10
C ALA A 108 -17.91 12.18 -9.54
N THR A 109 -17.95 13.42 -10.00
CA THR A 109 -17.38 13.78 -11.32
C THR A 109 -15.86 13.57 -11.34
N PRO A 110 -15.24 13.41 -12.53
CA PRO A 110 -13.77 13.30 -12.62
C PRO A 110 -13.04 14.48 -11.95
N THR A 111 -13.57 15.70 -12.07
CA THR A 111 -13.00 16.89 -11.43
C THR A 111 -13.07 16.80 -9.91
N GLN A 112 -14.25 16.52 -9.34
CA GLN A 112 -14.39 16.35 -7.88
C GLN A 112 -13.49 15.23 -7.35
N TRP A 113 -13.36 14.15 -8.09
CA TRP A 113 -12.50 13.03 -7.73
C TRP A 113 -11.03 13.44 -7.68
N ARG A 114 -10.53 14.08 -8.75
CA ARG A 114 -9.16 14.58 -8.81
C ARG A 114 -8.88 15.60 -7.71
N GLU A 115 -9.80 16.52 -7.45
CA GLU A 115 -9.65 17.53 -6.38
C GLU A 115 -9.60 16.88 -4.99
N THR A 116 -10.38 15.82 -4.77
CA THR A 116 -10.45 15.11 -3.49
C THR A 116 -9.23 14.20 -3.26
N TRP A 117 -8.79 13.47 -4.28
CA TRP A 117 -7.81 12.38 -4.15
C TRP A 117 -6.44 12.68 -4.76
N GLY A 118 -6.34 13.69 -5.62
CA GLY A 118 -5.11 14.08 -6.30
C GLY A 118 -4.75 13.20 -7.50
N TYR A 119 -5.64 12.30 -7.93
CA TYR A 119 -5.47 11.43 -9.09
C TYR A 119 -6.78 11.24 -9.86
N GLU A 120 -6.67 10.82 -11.12
CA GLU A 120 -7.82 10.58 -12.00
C GLU A 120 -8.63 9.34 -11.56
N LEU A 121 -9.90 9.27 -11.98
CA LEU A 121 -10.78 8.12 -11.71
C LEU A 121 -10.13 6.77 -12.10
N ASN A 122 -9.45 6.78 -13.25
CA ASN A 122 -8.63 5.66 -13.72
C ASN A 122 -7.17 6.02 -13.48
N HIS A 123 -6.47 5.25 -12.66
CA HIS A 123 -5.10 5.53 -12.30
C HIS A 123 -4.30 4.25 -12.05
N VAL A 124 -2.99 4.38 -12.09
CA VAL A 124 -2.05 3.30 -11.78
C VAL A 124 -1.18 3.75 -10.61
N VAL A 125 -1.17 2.95 -9.56
CA VAL A 125 -0.27 3.13 -8.43
C VAL A 125 0.98 2.28 -8.67
N LYS A 126 2.15 2.92 -8.66
CA LYS A 126 3.45 2.24 -8.74
C LYS A 126 3.99 1.98 -7.34
N MET A 127 4.40 0.74 -7.08
CA MET A 127 4.92 0.28 -5.80
C MET A 127 6.30 -0.34 -5.99
N GLY A 128 7.33 0.36 -5.51
CA GLY A 128 8.71 -0.05 -5.73
C GLY A 128 9.08 -0.07 -7.22
N GLN A 129 10.05 -0.92 -7.57
CA GLN A 129 10.57 -0.98 -8.95
C GLN A 129 9.70 -1.82 -9.89
N ASN A 130 8.97 -2.81 -9.36
CA ASN A 130 8.30 -3.84 -10.18
C ASN A 130 6.80 -3.99 -9.89
N GLY A 131 6.24 -3.30 -8.88
CA GLY A 131 4.84 -3.40 -8.51
C GLY A 131 3.99 -2.34 -9.21
N HIS A 132 2.89 -2.75 -9.83
CA HIS A 132 1.88 -1.86 -10.38
C HIS A 132 0.50 -2.35 -9.98
N LEU A 133 -0.36 -1.42 -9.56
CA LEU A 133 -1.77 -1.67 -9.33
C LEU A 133 -2.57 -0.72 -10.20
N SER A 134 -3.27 -1.27 -11.18
CA SER A 134 -4.01 -0.52 -12.19
C SER A 134 -5.49 -0.57 -11.89
N TYR A 135 -6.13 0.60 -11.89
CA TYR A 135 -7.57 0.73 -11.67
C TYR A 135 -8.24 1.32 -12.91
N CYS A 136 -9.32 0.68 -13.32
CA CYS A 136 -10.16 1.14 -14.43
C CYS A 136 -11.61 1.08 -13.99
N PHE A 137 -12.20 2.26 -13.77
CA PHE A 137 -13.63 2.44 -13.72
C PHE A 137 -14.21 2.31 -15.13
N GLN A 138 -15.12 1.36 -15.31
CA GLN A 138 -15.95 1.26 -16.49
C GLN A 138 -17.31 1.90 -16.18
N SER A 139 -17.68 2.94 -16.93
CA SER A 139 -19.04 3.47 -16.88
C SER A 139 -19.99 2.45 -17.50
N SER A 140 -20.86 1.85 -16.70
CA SER A 140 -22.07 1.17 -17.16
C SER A 140 -23.15 2.19 -17.48
#